data_AF-A0A0M3HJ80-F1
#
_entry.id   AF-A0A0M3HJ80-F1
#
_cell.length_a   1.000
_cell.length_b   1.000
_cell.length_c   1.000
_cell.angle_alpha   90.00
_cell.angle_beta   90.00
_cell.angle_gamma   90.00
#
_symmetry.space_group_name_H-M   'P 1'
#
loop_
_entity.id
_entity.type
_entity.pdbx_description
1 polymer ?
#
loop_
_entity_poly.entity_id
_entity_poly.type
_entity_poly.pdbx_seq_one_letter_code
_entity_poly.pdbx_strand_id
1 'polypeptide(L)'
;FQLKYYFAVDNAYVGKKLGILLFPFFRTDWAVRYDNSDAPIPPRSDVNAPDLYIPIMAFVTYILISGFVLGIQGRFTPEQLGIITTNAMAYLIFENIIIFVTKYAMNISQALSLWHSLAYSSYKYVGFVYFIIYFHFSIYHLSLMRYNNSILYFR
;
A
#
# COMPACT_ATOMS: atom_id res chain seq x y z
N PHE A 1 6.77 20.64 -13.47
CA PHE A 1 6.57 19.65 -12.39
C PHE A 1 5.08 19.51 -12.11
N GLN A 2 4.43 18.43 -12.58
CA GLN A 2 2.98 18.24 -12.39
C GLN A 2 2.68 17.34 -11.19
N LEU A 3 3.11 17.71 -9.97
CA LEU A 3 2.77 16.93 -8.76
C LEU A 3 1.24 16.84 -8.58
N LYS A 4 0.52 17.92 -8.95
CA LYS A 4 -0.94 17.99 -8.97
C LYS A 4 -1.62 16.84 -9.72
N TYR A 5 -0.97 16.29 -10.76
CA TYR A 5 -1.47 15.14 -11.51
C TYR A 5 -1.66 13.90 -10.61
N TYR A 6 -0.67 13.58 -9.78
CA TYR A 6 -0.67 12.38 -8.94
C TYR A 6 -1.66 12.42 -7.76
N PHE A 7 -2.22 13.60 -7.47
CA PHE A 7 -3.19 13.83 -6.42
C PHE A 7 -4.59 14.18 -6.96
N ALA A 8 -4.79 14.14 -8.30
CA ALA A 8 -6.08 14.34 -8.93
C ALA A 8 -6.95 13.07 -8.81
N VAL A 9 -7.44 12.81 -7.60
CA VAL A 9 -8.09 11.55 -7.20
C VAL A 9 -9.47 11.83 -6.56
N ASP A 10 -10.46 10.98 -6.85
CA ASP A 10 -11.80 11.01 -6.24
C ASP A 10 -12.06 9.75 -5.39
N ASN A 11 -13.02 9.81 -4.46
CA ASN A 11 -13.40 8.67 -3.60
C ASN A 11 -13.82 7.41 -4.40
N ALA A 12 -14.55 7.60 -5.50
CA ALA A 12 -14.96 6.50 -6.38
C ALA A 12 -13.75 5.81 -7.04
N TYR A 13 -12.72 6.58 -7.39
CA TYR A 13 -11.46 6.02 -7.88
C TYR A 13 -10.75 5.22 -6.80
N VAL A 14 -10.66 5.76 -5.57
CA VAL A 14 -9.94 5.10 -4.46
C VAL A 14 -10.54 3.72 -4.19
N GLY A 15 -11.87 3.62 -4.10
CA GLY A 15 -12.54 2.34 -3.89
C GLY A 15 -12.25 1.33 -5.00
N LYS A 16 -12.33 1.75 -6.27
CA LYS A 16 -12.01 0.88 -7.42
C LYS A 16 -10.56 0.42 -7.38
N LYS A 17 -9.62 1.34 -7.11
CA LYS A 17 -8.19 1.03 -7.10
C LYS A 17 -7.79 0.12 -5.95
N LEU A 18 -8.34 0.33 -4.75
CA LEU A 18 -8.14 -0.58 -3.63
C LEU A 18 -8.63 -1.99 -3.94
N GLY A 19 -9.79 -2.13 -4.59
CA GLY A 19 -10.29 -3.43 -5.04
C GLY A 19 -9.30 -4.14 -5.98
N ILE A 20 -8.74 -3.41 -6.95
CA ILE A 20 -7.74 -3.95 -7.88
C ILE A 20 -6.45 -4.34 -7.16
N LEU A 21 -5.98 -3.53 -6.21
CA LEU A 21 -4.76 -3.79 -5.45
C LEU A 21 -4.88 -5.03 -4.55
N LEU A 22 -6.06 -5.27 -3.98
CA LEU A 22 -6.33 -6.46 -3.15
C LEU A 22 -6.60 -7.71 -4.00
N PHE A 23 -7.16 -7.54 -5.19
CA PHE A 23 -7.60 -8.61 -6.06
C PHE A 23 -7.06 -8.44 -7.49
N PRO A 24 -5.73 -8.48 -7.69
CA PRO A 24 -5.12 -8.18 -8.99
C PRO A 24 -5.55 -9.20 -10.07
N PHE A 25 -5.80 -10.45 -9.68
CA PHE A 25 -6.13 -11.53 -10.62
C PHE A 25 -7.48 -11.38 -11.33
N PHE A 26 -8.37 -10.52 -10.84
CA PHE A 26 -9.69 -10.31 -11.43
C PHE A 26 -9.68 -9.28 -12.57
N ARG A 27 -8.48 -8.78 -12.91
CA ARG A 27 -8.31 -7.71 -13.88
C ARG A 27 -7.57 -8.16 -15.12
N THR A 28 -8.21 -7.93 -16.27
CA THR A 28 -7.75 -8.40 -17.58
C THR A 28 -6.96 -7.34 -18.37
N ASP A 29 -7.26 -6.05 -18.19
CA ASP A 29 -6.57 -4.95 -18.85
C ASP A 29 -5.73 -4.16 -17.84
N TRP A 30 -4.47 -3.88 -18.15
CA TRP A 30 -3.53 -3.10 -17.33
C TRP A 30 -2.91 -1.92 -18.08
N ALA A 31 -3.35 -1.67 -19.31
CA ALA A 31 -2.79 -0.61 -20.14
C ALA A 31 -3.18 0.77 -19.60
N VAL A 32 -2.17 1.64 -19.40
CA VAL A 32 -2.42 3.05 -19.05
C VAL A 32 -2.91 3.77 -20.30
N ARG A 33 -4.01 4.51 -20.17
CA ARG A 33 -4.62 5.25 -21.28
C ARG A 33 -3.96 6.62 -21.41
N TYR A 34 -3.61 6.98 -22.63
CA TYR A 34 -3.12 8.30 -23.00
C TYR A 34 -4.22 9.02 -23.79
N ASP A 35 -4.31 10.34 -23.63
CA ASP A 35 -5.22 11.15 -24.42
C ASP A 35 -4.76 11.23 -25.88
N ASN A 36 -5.62 11.67 -26.80
CA ASN A 36 -5.32 11.85 -28.23
C ASN A 36 -4.15 12.82 -28.51
N SER A 37 -3.70 13.53 -27.46
CA SER A 37 -2.58 14.47 -27.44
C SER A 37 -1.29 13.86 -26.84
N ASP A 38 -1.24 12.54 -26.64
CA ASP A 38 -0.20 11.80 -25.90
C ASP A 38 0.01 12.30 -24.45
N ALA A 39 -0.92 13.12 -23.94
CA ALA A 39 -0.91 13.56 -22.57
C ALA A 39 -1.39 12.42 -21.64
N PRO A 40 -0.71 12.18 -20.49
CA PRO A 40 -1.16 11.20 -19.52
C PRO A 40 -2.53 11.62 -18.96
N ILE A 41 -3.49 10.69 -18.99
CA ILE A 41 -4.84 10.90 -18.46
C ILE A 41 -4.79 10.88 -16.92
N PRO A 42 -5.40 11.85 -16.22
CA PRO A 42 -5.31 11.91 -14.76
C PRO A 42 -5.96 10.69 -14.09
N PRO A 43 -5.50 10.31 -12.88
CA PRO A 43 -6.00 9.14 -12.15
C PRO A 43 -7.52 9.09 -12.01
N ARG A 44 -8.19 10.21 -11.78
CA ARG A 44 -9.66 10.30 -11.74
C ARG A 44 -10.37 9.62 -12.92
N SER A 45 -9.81 9.69 -14.12
CA SER A 45 -10.38 9.17 -15.36
C SER A 45 -9.81 7.81 -15.79
N ASP A 46 -8.63 7.43 -15.31
CA ASP A 46 -8.04 6.12 -15.55
C ASP A 46 -7.52 5.49 -14.25
N VAL A 47 -8.12 4.37 -13.86
CA VAL A 47 -7.73 3.61 -12.65
C VAL A 47 -6.31 3.06 -12.75
N ASN A 48 -5.77 2.90 -13.98
CA ASN A 48 -4.43 2.38 -14.24
C ASN A 48 -3.35 3.42 -14.05
N ALA A 49 -3.71 4.70 -14.16
CA ALA A 49 -2.76 5.77 -13.97
C ALA A 49 -2.24 5.72 -12.52
N PRO A 50 -0.91 5.79 -12.31
CA PRO A 50 -0.32 5.78 -10.98
C PRO A 50 -0.62 7.08 -10.23
N ASP A 51 -0.88 6.95 -8.93
CA ASP A 51 -1.19 8.03 -8.00
C ASP A 51 -0.27 7.96 -6.77
N LEU A 52 -0.07 9.09 -6.11
CA LEU A 52 0.70 9.17 -4.85
C LEU A 52 -0.21 9.28 -3.63
N TYR A 53 -1.51 9.51 -3.82
CA TYR A 53 -2.47 9.62 -2.72
C TYR A 53 -2.62 8.30 -1.97
N ILE A 54 -2.98 7.21 -2.65
CA ILE A 54 -3.21 5.90 -2.02
C ILE A 54 -1.93 5.38 -1.35
N PRO A 55 -0.73 5.41 -1.98
CA PRO A 55 0.47 4.93 -1.32
C PRO A 55 0.86 5.71 -0.06
N ILE A 56 0.72 7.04 -0.07
CA ILE A 56 0.99 7.87 1.12
C ILE A 56 0.00 7.53 2.24
N MET A 57 -1.30 7.47 1.92
CA MET A 57 -2.33 7.13 2.90
C MET A 57 -2.12 5.72 3.46
N ALA A 58 -1.77 4.76 2.62
CA ALA A 58 -1.48 3.39 3.04
C ALA A 58 -0.23 3.29 3.93
N PHE A 59 0.83 4.04 3.62
CA PHE A 59 2.04 4.08 4.44
C PHE A 59 1.76 4.64 5.84
N VAL A 60 1.05 5.76 5.93
CA VAL A 60 0.66 6.35 7.23
C VAL A 60 -0.24 5.39 8.00
N THR A 61 -1.21 4.78 7.33
CA THR A 61 -2.13 3.81 7.95
C THR A 61 -1.38 2.57 8.46
N TYR A 62 -0.39 2.08 7.71
CA TYR A 62 0.46 0.97 8.14
C TYR A 62 1.21 1.28 9.44
N ILE A 63 1.79 2.48 9.56
CA ILE A 63 2.48 2.91 10.79
C ILE A 63 1.49 3.00 11.96
N LEU A 64 0.33 3.63 11.75
CA LEU A 64 -0.69 3.78 12.78
C LEU A 64 -1.22 2.44 13.29
N ILE A 65 -1.55 1.52 12.38
CA ILE A 65 -2.02 0.18 12.75
C ILE A 65 -0.91 -0.60 13.46
N SER A 66 0.33 -0.51 13.01
CA SER A 66 1.46 -1.17 13.68
C SER A 66 1.64 -0.64 15.11
N GLY A 67 1.53 0.68 15.31
CA GLY A 67 1.53 1.29 16.63
C GLY A 67 0.35 0.86 17.50
N PHE A 68 -0.85 0.77 16.92
CA PHE A 68 -2.05 0.29 17.61
C PHE A 68 -1.90 -1.16 18.08
N VAL A 69 -1.36 -2.04 17.22
CA VAL A 69 -1.06 -3.44 17.55
C VAL A 69 -0.05 -3.53 18.68
N LEU A 70 1.02 -2.73 18.65
CA LEU A 70 1.99 -2.64 19.76
C LEU A 70 1.34 -2.18 21.06
N GLY A 71 0.37 -1.26 20.97
CA GLY A 71 -0.44 -0.78 22.09
C GLY A 71 -1.26 -1.89 22.74
N ILE A 72 -1.97 -2.69 21.94
CA ILE A 72 -2.76 -3.85 22.43
C ILE A 72 -1.85 -4.87 23.11
N GLN A 73 -0.63 -5.07 22.61
CA GLN A 73 0.33 -6.01 23.19
C GLN A 73 1.03 -5.49 24.46
N GLY A 74 0.76 -4.25 24.88
CA GLY A 74 1.43 -3.60 26.02
C GLY A 74 2.92 -3.34 25.78
N ARG A 75 3.36 -3.33 24.52
CA ARG A 75 4.77 -3.14 24.11
C ARG A 75 5.02 -1.80 23.45
N PHE A 76 4.01 -0.93 23.40
CA PHE A 76 4.14 0.34 22.74
C PHE A 76 5.21 1.21 23.40
N THR A 77 6.25 1.53 22.64
CA THR A 77 7.15 2.63 22.95
C THR A 77 7.32 3.50 21.71
N PRO A 78 7.45 4.83 21.84
CA PRO A 78 7.67 5.73 20.71
C PRO A 78 8.90 5.33 19.87
N GLU A 79 9.92 4.76 20.52
CA GLU A 79 11.15 4.30 19.87
C GLU A 79 10.86 3.12 18.93
N GLN A 80 10.03 2.16 19.34
CA GLN A 80 9.66 1.04 18.48
C GLN A 80 8.86 1.50 17.26
N LEU A 81 7.93 2.45 17.44
CA LEU A 81 7.18 3.03 16.32
C LEU A 81 8.12 3.79 15.36
N GLY A 82 9.11 4.51 15.91
CA GLY A 82 10.15 5.18 15.15
C GLY A 82 11.01 4.19 14.36
N ILE A 83 11.39 3.06 14.95
CA ILE A 83 12.16 2.00 14.28
C ILE A 83 11.36 1.39 13.13
N ILE A 84 10.07 1.06 13.33
CA ILE A 84 9.20 0.52 12.26
C ILE A 84 9.11 1.52 11.11
N THR A 85 8.89 2.80 11.42
CA THR A 85 8.78 3.88 10.42
C THR A 85 10.08 4.06 9.65
N THR A 86 11.21 4.13 10.37
CA THR A 86 12.54 4.33 9.78
C THR A 86 12.93 3.14 8.91
N ASN A 87 12.68 1.91 9.38
CA ASN A 87 12.95 0.70 8.60
C ASN A 87 12.11 0.69 7.32
N ALA A 88 10.81 0.94 7.40
CA ALA A 88 9.94 0.97 6.23
C ALA A 88 10.36 2.04 5.22
N MET A 89 10.75 3.23 5.70
CA MET A 89 11.26 4.31 4.86
C MET A 89 12.61 3.96 4.23
N ALA A 90 13.52 3.34 4.99
CA ALA A 90 14.83 2.90 4.49
C ALA A 90 14.68 1.84 3.39
N TYR A 91 13.83 0.83 3.57
CA TYR A 91 13.53 -0.15 2.54
C TYR A 91 12.92 0.50 1.29
N LEU A 92 12.00 1.46 1.45
CA LEU A 92 11.39 2.16 0.32
C LEU A 92 12.42 2.95 -0.51
N ILE A 93 13.32 3.68 0.17
CA ILE A 93 14.41 4.42 -0.50
C ILE A 93 15.35 3.44 -1.21
N PHE A 94 15.76 2.38 -0.52
CA PHE A 94 16.65 1.37 -1.07
C PHE A 94 16.07 0.69 -2.33
N GLU A 95 14.80 0.29 -2.30
CA GLU A 95 14.11 -0.26 -3.46
C GLU A 95 14.08 0.71 -4.64
N ASN A 96 13.77 1.98 -4.40
CA ASN A 96 13.77 2.97 -5.49
C ASN A 96 15.17 3.18 -6.05
N ILE A 97 16.23 3.18 -5.22
CA ILE A 97 17.62 3.22 -5.70
C ILE A 97 17.92 2.03 -6.60
N ILE A 98 17.53 0.81 -6.21
CA ILE A 98 17.70 -0.38 -7.04
C ILE A 98 16.99 -0.19 -8.39
N ILE A 99 15.74 0.27 -8.39
CA ILE A 99 14.98 0.52 -9.62
C ILE A 99 15.71 1.53 -10.52
N PHE A 100 16.28 2.61 -9.96
CA PHE A 100 17.06 3.58 -10.73
C PHE A 100 18.33 2.98 -11.31
N VAL A 101 19.07 2.20 -10.52
CA VAL A 101 20.29 1.54 -10.97
C VAL A 101 19.99 0.53 -12.08
N THR A 102 18.95 -0.29 -11.92
CA THR A 102 18.51 -1.24 -12.96
C THR A 102 18.08 -0.52 -14.23
N LYS A 103 17.29 0.56 -14.11
CA LYS A 103 16.87 1.37 -15.27
C LYS A 103 18.08 1.94 -16.02
N TYR A 104 19.06 2.45 -15.28
CA TYR A 104 20.29 2.99 -15.85
C TYR A 104 21.12 1.89 -16.54
N ALA A 105 21.31 0.75 -15.89
CA ALA A 105 22.06 -0.38 -16.43
C ALA A 105 21.41 -0.95 -17.72
N MET A 106 20.08 -0.99 -17.79
CA MET A 106 19.34 -1.46 -18.96
C MET A 106 19.14 -0.40 -20.06
N ASN A 107 19.65 0.82 -19.86
CA ASN A 107 19.51 1.96 -20.77
C ASN A 107 18.04 2.23 -21.20
N ILE A 108 17.09 2.02 -20.28
CA ILE A 108 15.67 2.26 -20.53
C ILE A 108 15.41 3.75 -20.34
N SER A 109 15.55 4.51 -21.43
CA SER A 109 15.66 5.96 -21.37
C SER A 109 14.37 6.72 -21.03
N GLN A 110 13.18 6.09 -21.02
CA GLN A 110 11.92 6.85 -20.86
C GLN A 110 10.77 6.18 -20.07
N ALA A 111 10.89 4.93 -19.62
CA ALA A 111 9.70 4.20 -19.17
C ALA A 111 9.08 4.64 -17.84
N LEU A 112 9.88 5.08 -16.84
CA LEU A 112 9.36 5.47 -15.52
C LEU A 112 10.01 6.74 -14.98
N SER A 113 9.17 7.70 -14.61
CA SER A 113 9.53 8.87 -13.78
C SER A 113 9.79 8.45 -12.32
N LEU A 114 10.54 9.26 -11.57
CA LEU A 114 10.72 9.14 -10.11
C LEU A 114 9.41 8.90 -9.37
N TRP A 115 8.40 9.71 -9.71
CA TRP A 115 7.09 9.64 -9.08
C TRP A 115 6.31 8.37 -9.45
N HIS A 116 6.51 7.83 -10.66
CA HIS A 116 5.91 6.57 -11.07
C HIS A 116 6.53 5.39 -10.30
N SER A 117 7.86 5.33 -10.21
CA SER A 117 8.57 4.31 -9.42
C SER A 117 8.15 4.32 -7.96
N LEU A 118 8.06 5.52 -7.37
CA LEU A 118 7.67 5.69 -5.98
C LEU A 118 6.24 5.24 -5.73
N ALA A 119 5.30 5.58 -6.62
CA ALA A 119 3.91 5.13 -6.54
C ALA A 119 3.81 3.60 -6.59
N TYR A 120 4.45 2.97 -7.58
CA TYR A 120 4.39 1.52 -7.76
C TYR A 120 5.03 0.74 -6.60
N SER A 121 6.22 1.15 -6.15
CA SER A 121 6.90 0.52 -5.01
C SER A 121 6.10 0.65 -3.70
N SER A 122 5.34 1.73 -3.54
CA SER A 122 4.61 2.02 -2.30
C SER A 122 3.20 1.41 -2.24
N TYR A 123 2.62 0.91 -3.33
CA TYR A 123 1.30 0.26 -3.27
C TYR A 123 1.28 -1.00 -2.39
N LYS A 124 2.44 -1.63 -2.14
CA LYS A 124 2.56 -2.78 -1.24
C LYS A 124 2.03 -2.52 0.18
N TYR A 125 2.08 -1.26 0.65
CA TYR A 125 1.58 -0.89 1.97
C TYR A 125 0.07 -1.10 2.11
N VAL A 126 -0.70 -1.04 1.02
CA VAL A 126 -2.13 -1.41 1.02
C VAL A 126 -2.30 -2.88 1.41
N GLY A 127 -1.48 -3.76 0.83
CA GLY A 127 -1.47 -5.18 1.15
C GLY A 127 -1.03 -5.45 2.59
N PHE A 128 0.00 -4.74 3.09
CA PHE A 128 0.44 -4.88 4.48
C PHE A 128 -0.64 -4.46 5.49
N VAL A 129 -1.33 -3.34 5.24
CA VAL A 129 -2.47 -2.89 6.06
C VAL A 129 -3.54 -3.98 6.11
N TYR A 130 -3.96 -4.48 4.94
CA TYR A 130 -4.97 -5.54 4.86
C TYR A 130 -4.54 -6.80 5.61
N PHE A 131 -3.30 -7.24 5.41
CA PHE A 131 -2.75 -8.42 6.05
C PHE A 131 -2.74 -8.30 7.58
N ILE A 132 -2.29 -7.16 8.12
CA ILE A 132 -2.25 -6.95 9.58
C ILE A 132 -3.66 -7.01 10.18
N ILE A 133 -4.64 -6.34 9.55
CA ILE A 133 -6.04 -6.33 10.02
C ILE A 133 -6.61 -7.75 9.99
N TYR A 134 -6.47 -8.44 8.86
CA TYR A 134 -6.98 -9.80 8.68
C TYR A 134 -6.36 -10.78 9.69
N PHE A 135 -5.04 -10.69 9.91
CA PHE A 135 -4.33 -11.54 10.85
C PHE A 135 -4.83 -11.35 12.29
N HIS A 136 -4.98 -10.11 12.76
CA HIS A 136 -5.48 -9.84 14.11
C HIS A 136 -6.94 -10.27 14.29
N PHE A 137 -7.78 -10.04 13.28
CA PHE A 137 -9.17 -10.47 13.27
C PHE A 137 -9.29 -12.00 13.34
N SER A 138 -8.50 -12.72 12.55
CA SER A 138 -8.46 -14.19 12.55
C SER A 138 -8.02 -14.76 13.91
N ILE A 139 -6.98 -14.19 14.53
CA ILE A 139 -6.53 -14.58 15.87
C ILE A 139 -7.62 -14.38 16.92
N TYR A 140 -8.34 -13.26 16.87
CA TYR A 140 -9.43 -12.95 17.79
C TYR A 140 -10.56 -13.98 17.69
N HIS A 141 -10.97 -14.37 16.47
CA HIS A 141 -11.99 -15.39 16.31
C HIS A 141 -11.55 -16.78 16.81
N LEU A 142 -10.29 -17.15 16.56
CA LEU A 142 -9.75 -18.42 17.04
C LEU A 142 -9.69 -18.48 18.58
N SER A 143 -9.35 -17.37 19.25
CA SER A 143 -9.31 -17.33 20.72
C SER A 143 -10.71 -17.43 21.32
N LEU A 144 -11.72 -16.76 20.71
CA LEU A 144 -13.12 -16.87 21.12
C LEU A 144 -13.65 -18.30 20.98
N MET A 145 -13.36 -18.97 19.87
CA MET A 145 -13.76 -20.37 19.66
C MET A 145 -13.17 -21.31 20.72
N ARG A 146 -11.90 -21.12 21.09
CA ARG A 146 -11.25 -21.89 22.17
C ARG A 146 -11.89 -21.65 23.54
N TYR A 147 -12.22 -20.39 23.84
CA TYR A 147 -12.88 -20.03 25.09
C TYR A 147 -14.27 -20.67 25.21
N ASN A 148 -15.08 -20.59 24.15
CA ASN A 148 -16.41 -21.21 24.12
C ASN A 148 -16.35 -22.74 24.27
N ASN A 149 -15.37 -23.40 23.63
CA ASN A 149 -15.17 -24.83 23.80
C ASN A 149 -14.77 -25.20 25.23
N SER A 150 -13.95 -24.37 25.90
CA SER A 150 -13.58 -24.60 27.31
C SER A 150 -14.80 -24.57 28.23
N ILE A 151 -15.70 -23.59 28.06
CA ILE A 151 -16.93 -23.47 28.88
C ILE A 151 -17.81 -24.73 28.75
N LEU A 152 -17.86 -25.36 27.57
CA LEU A 152 -18.63 -26.60 27.37
C LEU A 152 -18.13 -27.78 28.22
N TYR A 153 -16.84 -27.83 28.58
CA TYR A 153 -16.30 -28.87 29.47
C TYR A 153 -16.57 -28.62 30.96
N PHE A 154 -16.87 -27.37 31.34
CA PHE A 154 -17.19 -26.99 32.72
C PHE A 154 -18.69 -27.04 33.03
N ARG A 155 -19.51 -27.47 32.07
CA ARG A 155 -20.95 -27.71 32.23
C ARG A 155 -21.25 -29.20 32.28
#